data_AF-A0A956N086-F1
#
_entry.id   AF-A0A956N086-F1
#
_cell.length_a   1.000
_cell.length_b   1.000
_cell.length_c   1.000
_cell.angle_alpha   90.00
_cell.angle_beta   90.00
_cell.angle_gamma   90.00
#
_symmetry.space_group_name_H-M   'P 1'
#
loop_
_entity.id
_entity.type
_entity.pdbx_description
1 polymer ?
#
loop_
_entity_poly.entity_id
_entity_poly.type
_entity_poly.pdbx_seq_one_letter_code
_entity_poly.pdbx_strand_id
1 'polypeptide(L)'
;MSNGNLNCSATNCGHNNSGLCYAGGINVGGHNANTTSNTYCSSFVDQDNTYFTNCANCSCTKPEQIKCDAVNCTYNEDKNCVADSVQINAHDTSCETFVSR
;
A
#
# COMPACT_ATOMS: atom_id res chain seq x y z
N MET A 1 3.88 -20.07 -4.67
CA MET A 1 4.98 -19.12 -4.47
C MET A 1 4.35 -17.83 -4.00
N SER A 2 4.52 -17.47 -2.72
CA SER A 2 3.95 -16.23 -2.19
C SER A 2 4.94 -15.09 -2.43
N ASN A 3 4.95 -14.56 -3.66
CA ASN A 3 5.55 -13.26 -3.89
C ASN A 3 4.58 -12.22 -3.31
N GLY A 4 5.07 -11.31 -2.47
CA GLY A 4 4.26 -10.16 -2.09
C GLY A 4 4.18 -9.24 -3.30
N ASN A 5 2.96 -9.00 -3.76
CA ASN A 5 2.72 -8.24 -4.98
C ASN A 5 2.52 -6.74 -4.68
N LEU A 6 2.97 -6.26 -3.51
CA LEU A 6 2.98 -4.83 -3.16
C LEU A 6 4.38 -4.22 -3.41
N ASN A 7 4.49 -3.43 -4.46
CA ASN A 7 5.66 -2.63 -4.77
C ASN A 7 5.51 -1.24 -4.14
N CYS A 8 6.50 -0.86 -3.36
CA CYS A 8 6.60 0.45 -2.74
C CYS A 8 7.71 1.22 -3.44
N SER A 9 7.34 2.22 -4.23
CA SER A 9 8.33 3.12 -4.85
C SER A 9 8.85 4.16 -3.85
N ALA A 10 8.16 4.35 -2.72
CA ALA A 10 8.53 5.30 -1.68
C ALA A 10 9.82 4.87 -0.98
N THR A 11 10.95 5.38 -1.45
CA THR A 11 12.29 5.09 -0.91
C THR A 11 12.48 5.63 0.51
N ASN A 12 11.67 6.62 0.89
CA ASN A 12 11.59 7.12 2.25
C ASN A 12 10.61 6.33 3.13
N CYS A 13 10.03 5.22 2.66
CA CYS A 13 9.14 4.40 3.49
C CYS A 13 9.98 3.47 4.38
N GLY A 14 9.78 3.51 5.70
CA GLY A 14 10.47 2.64 6.65
C GLY A 14 10.19 1.14 6.44
N HIS A 15 9.11 0.80 5.72
CA HIS A 15 8.78 -0.58 5.34
C HIS A 15 9.28 -0.97 3.95
N ASN A 16 9.84 -0.04 3.19
CA ASN A 16 10.36 -0.34 1.86
C ASN A 16 11.73 -0.99 1.97
N ASN A 17 11.83 -2.22 1.43
CA ASN A 17 13.10 -2.91 1.29
C ASN A 17 13.29 -3.32 -0.18
N SER A 18 14.23 -2.65 -0.84
CA SER A 18 14.57 -2.84 -2.27
C SER A 18 13.38 -2.68 -3.24
N GLY A 19 12.45 -1.77 -2.94
CA GLY A 19 11.25 -1.52 -3.74
C GLY A 19 10.04 -2.37 -3.30
N LEU A 20 10.20 -3.33 -2.39
CA LEU A 20 9.08 -4.12 -1.91
C LEU A 20 8.61 -3.63 -0.54
N CYS A 21 7.30 -3.64 -0.32
CA CYS A 21 6.74 -3.28 0.98
C CYS A 21 6.73 -4.48 1.94
N TYR A 22 7.37 -4.31 3.09
CA TYR A 22 7.36 -5.24 4.21
C TYR A 22 6.71 -4.56 5.40
N ALA A 23 5.42 -4.24 5.25
CA ALA A 23 4.60 -3.74 6.37
C ALA A 23 3.79 -4.87 7.04
N GLY A 24 3.65 -6.01 6.36
CA GLY A 24 2.74 -7.09 6.77
C GLY A 24 1.26 -6.76 6.56
N GLY A 25 0.95 -5.53 6.14
CA GLY A 25 -0.38 -5.04 5.82
C GLY A 25 -0.33 -3.52 5.71
N ILE A 26 -1.06 -2.97 4.74
CA ILE A 26 -1.19 -1.51 4.59
C ILE A 26 -2.65 -1.12 4.41
N ASN A 27 -2.96 0.15 4.63
CA ASN A 27 -4.28 0.69 4.36
C ASN A 27 -4.20 1.82 3.33
N VAL A 28 -4.88 1.64 2.20
CA VAL A 28 -5.04 2.62 1.14
C VAL A 28 -6.28 3.45 1.43
N GLY A 29 -6.06 4.68 1.87
CA GLY A 29 -7.07 5.71 2.07
C GLY A 29 -7.52 6.35 0.75
N GLY A 30 -8.53 7.20 0.86
CA GLY A 30 -9.16 7.85 -0.30
C GLY A 30 -10.61 7.42 -0.48
N HIS A 31 -11.44 7.53 0.57
CA HIS A 31 -12.83 7.04 0.58
C HIS A 31 -13.61 7.42 -0.68
N ASN A 32 -13.61 8.70 -1.04
CA ASN A 32 -14.22 9.24 -2.27
C ASN A 32 -13.19 9.55 -3.36
N ALA A 33 -12.07 8.83 -3.39
CA ALA A 33 -11.09 8.98 -4.44
C ALA A 33 -11.74 8.64 -5.78
N ASN A 34 -11.54 9.51 -6.77
CA ASN A 34 -11.95 9.27 -8.15
C ASN A 34 -10.73 9.12 -9.07
N THR A 35 -9.53 9.40 -8.54
CA THR A 35 -8.26 9.38 -9.24
C THR A 35 -7.20 8.79 -8.32
N THR A 36 -6.12 8.26 -8.90
CA THR A 36 -4.98 7.70 -8.16
C THR A 36 -4.40 8.72 -7.18
N SER A 37 -4.25 9.98 -7.58
CA SER A 37 -3.76 11.08 -6.73
C SER A 37 -4.63 11.37 -5.50
N ASN A 38 -5.90 10.96 -5.51
CA ASN A 38 -6.79 11.11 -4.35
C ASN A 38 -6.73 9.92 -3.39
N THR A 39 -5.93 8.90 -3.72
CA THR A 39 -5.61 7.79 -2.81
C THR A 39 -4.27 8.02 -2.16
N TYR A 40 -4.06 7.43 -0.99
CA TYR A 40 -2.78 7.49 -0.28
C TYR A 40 -2.62 6.28 0.64
N CYS A 41 -1.39 5.85 0.88
CA CYS A 41 -1.10 4.80 1.84
C CYS A 41 -1.09 5.39 3.25
N SER A 42 -2.18 5.21 3.99
CA SER A 42 -2.27 5.66 5.39
C SER A 42 -1.36 4.89 6.35
N SER A 43 -0.85 3.73 5.93
CA SER A 43 0.17 2.95 6.66
C SER A 43 1.60 3.29 6.22
N PHE A 44 1.78 4.33 5.39
CA PHE A 44 3.10 4.82 5.07
C PHE A 44 3.78 5.34 6.35
N VAL A 45 5.02 4.92 6.55
CA VAL A 45 5.86 5.36 7.65
C VAL A 45 7.11 5.96 7.04
N ASP A 46 7.43 7.20 7.35
CA ASP A 46 8.66 7.81 6.87
C ASP A 46 9.89 7.26 7.62
N GLN A 47 10.95 6.97 6.87
CA GLN A 47 12.24 6.46 7.38
C GLN A 47 12.92 7.46 8.31
N ASP A 48 12.65 8.76 8.13
CA ASP A 48 13.25 9.85 8.92
C ASP A 48 12.63 9.95 10.32
N ASN A 49 11.33 9.62 10.47
CA ASN A 49 10.74 9.27 11.75
C ASN A 49 11.28 7.92 12.21
N THR A 50 12.27 7.99 13.10
CA THR A 50 12.89 6.93 13.93
C THR A 50 11.93 5.96 14.66
N TYR A 51 10.97 5.35 13.97
CA TYR A 51 10.14 4.29 14.51
C TYR A 51 10.85 2.95 14.35
N PHE A 52 11.18 2.36 15.50
CA PHE A 52 11.52 0.96 15.63
C PHE A 52 10.35 0.11 15.15
N THR A 53 10.28 -0.14 13.85
CA THR A 53 9.36 -1.12 13.31
C THR A 53 9.95 -2.49 13.60
N ASN A 54 9.78 -2.97 14.83
CA ASN A 54 10.19 -4.31 15.21
C ASN A 54 9.22 -5.32 14.59
N CYS A 55 9.27 -5.44 13.27
CA CYS A 55 8.54 -6.42 12.51
C CYS A 55 9.30 -7.75 12.58
N ALA A 56 9.18 -8.43 13.72
CA ALA A 56 9.88 -9.68 14.01
C ALA A 56 9.56 -10.84 13.02
N ASN A 57 8.57 -10.67 12.14
CA ASN A 57 8.18 -11.59 11.07
C ASN A 57 7.71 -10.83 9.82
N CYS A 58 8.48 -9.86 9.34
CA CYS A 58 8.10 -9.11 8.14
C CYS A 58 8.20 -9.96 6.87
N SER A 59 7.06 -10.48 6.43
CA SER A 59 6.88 -11.02 5.09
C SER A 59 6.44 -9.91 4.14
N CYS A 60 6.65 -10.10 2.84
CA CYS A 60 6.17 -9.15 1.84
C CYS A 60 4.66 -8.96 1.97
N THR A 61 4.21 -7.71 1.96
CA THR A 61 2.78 -7.39 2.05
C THR A 61 2.04 -7.99 0.85
N LYS A 62 0.99 -8.77 1.12
CA LYS A 62 0.13 -9.34 0.09
C LYS A 62 -1.08 -8.46 -0.18
N PRO A 63 -1.69 -8.54 -1.37
CA PRO A 63 -2.91 -7.81 -1.68
C PRO A 63 -4.04 -8.08 -0.69
N GLU A 64 -4.17 -9.32 -0.22
CA GLU A 64 -5.22 -9.67 0.76
C GLU A 64 -5.05 -8.97 2.12
N GLN A 65 -3.85 -8.45 2.40
CA GLN A 65 -3.52 -7.70 3.62
C GLN A 65 -3.62 -6.18 3.40
N ILE A 66 -4.00 -5.76 2.19
CA ILE A 66 -4.21 -4.35 1.84
C ILE A 66 -5.66 -4.03 2.06
N LYS A 67 -5.92 -3.15 3.02
CA LYS A 67 -7.24 -2.55 3.19
C LYS A 67 -7.38 -1.41 2.19
N CYS A 68 -8.50 -1.36 1.48
CA CYS A 68 -8.81 -0.33 0.50
C CYS A 68 -10.08 0.41 0.95
N ASP A 69 -9.93 1.59 1.55
CA ASP A 69 -11.07 2.42 1.95
C ASP A 69 -11.72 3.14 0.75
N ALA A 70 -11.02 3.20 -0.38
CA ALA A 70 -11.48 3.86 -1.59
C ALA A 70 -12.67 3.12 -2.21
N VAL A 71 -13.88 3.60 -1.95
CA VAL A 71 -15.12 2.91 -2.35
C VAL A 71 -15.35 2.94 -3.84
N ASN A 72 -14.68 3.82 -4.58
CA ASN A 72 -14.73 3.83 -6.04
C ASN A 72 -13.62 2.98 -6.68
N CYS A 73 -12.77 2.29 -5.91
CA CYS A 73 -11.73 1.46 -6.48
C CYS A 73 -12.32 0.15 -7.05
N THR A 74 -12.06 -0.18 -8.31
CA THR A 74 -12.49 -1.44 -8.94
C THR A 74 -11.98 -2.68 -8.20
N TYR A 75 -10.80 -2.60 -7.58
CA TYR A 75 -10.21 -3.69 -6.82
C TYR A 75 -10.61 -3.72 -5.34
N ASN A 76 -11.51 -2.83 -4.92
CA ASN A 76 -12.01 -2.82 -3.55
C ASN A 76 -13.24 -3.73 -3.42
N GLU A 77 -13.03 -4.90 -2.82
CA GLU A 77 -14.04 -5.88 -2.45
C GLU A 77 -14.19 -5.87 -0.93
N ASP A 78 -15.30 -5.31 -0.41
CA ASP A 78 -15.57 -5.23 1.04
C ASP A 78 -14.44 -4.62 1.90
N LYS A 79 -13.80 -3.56 1.39
CA LYS A 79 -12.60 -2.90 1.97
C LYS A 79 -11.32 -3.74 1.91
N ASN A 80 -11.35 -4.87 1.21
CA ASN A 80 -10.18 -5.69 0.94
C ASN A 80 -9.73 -5.46 -0.51
N CYS A 81 -8.42 -5.29 -0.71
CA CYS A 81 -7.88 -5.17 -2.06
C CYS A 81 -7.75 -6.57 -2.69
N VAL A 82 -8.37 -6.75 -3.85
CA VAL A 82 -8.27 -7.98 -4.66
C VAL A 82 -7.39 -7.81 -5.89
N ALA A 83 -6.62 -6.71 -5.95
CA ALA A 83 -5.68 -6.47 -7.05
C ALA A 83 -4.57 -7.52 -7.04
N ASP A 84 -4.16 -8.00 -8.21
CA ASP A 84 -3.04 -8.94 -8.29
C ASP A 84 -1.74 -8.26 -7.86
N SER A 85 -1.50 -7.02 -8.26
CA SER A 85 -0.31 -6.24 -7.91
C SER A 85 -0.65 -4.80 -7.55
N VAL A 86 -0.14 -4.34 -6.41
CA VAL A 86 -0.35 -2.99 -5.90
C VAL A 86 0.94 -2.19 -5.98
N GLN A 87 0.86 -0.99 -6.54
CA GLN A 87 1.97 -0.08 -6.72
C GLN A 87 1.70 1.19 -5.91
N ILE A 88 2.58 1.53 -4.98
CA ILE A 88 2.52 2.76 -4.19
C ILE A 88 3.57 3.74 -4.71
N ASN A 89 3.11 4.92 -5.10
CA ASN A 89 3.94 6.01 -5.61
C ASN A 89 4.89 6.53 -4.52
N ALA A 90 6.08 6.97 -4.92
CA ALA A 90 7.10 7.48 -4.01
C ALA A 90 6.84 8.89 -3.48
N HIS A 91 6.11 9.70 -4.25
CA HIS A 91 5.95 11.13 -3.99
C HIS A 91 4.82 11.38 -2.99
N ASP A 92 3.62 10.89 -3.33
CA ASP A 92 2.40 11.17 -2.56
C ASP A 92 1.84 9.92 -1.87
N THR A 93 2.56 8.80 -1.93
CA THR A 93 2.09 7.49 -1.43
C THR A 93 0.78 7.02 -2.07
N SER A 94 0.44 7.60 -3.21
CA SER A 94 -0.77 7.28 -3.96
C SER A 94 -0.72 5.87 -4.52
N CYS A 95 -1.86 5.20 -4.53
CA CYS A 95 -1.97 3.86 -5.10
C CYS A 95 -2.11 4.00 -6.62
N GLU A 96 -1.05 3.70 -7.36
CA GLU A 96 -1.07 3.76 -8.83
C GLU A 96 -1.89 2.62 -9.45
N THR A 97 -2.07 1.54 -8.69
CA THR A 97 -2.99 0.44 -9.05
C THR A 97 -4.46 0.86 -8.91
N PHE A 98 -4.78 1.98 -8.25
CA PHE A 98 -6.16 2.43 -8.12
C PHE A 98 -6.78 2.65 -9.50
N VAL A 99 -7.91 2.00 -9.74
CA VAL A 99 -8.74 2.18 -10.93
C VAL A 99 -10.13 2.56 -10.45
N SER A 100 -10.65 3.68 -10.93
CA SER A 100 -12.03 4.09 -10.66
C SER A 100 -13.02 3.14 -11.35
N ARG A 101 -14.06 2.73 -10.64
CA ARG A 101 -15.21 1.98 -11.17
C ARG A 101 -16.22 2.86 -11.90
#